data_AF-A0A0S8GYZ8-F1
#
_entry.id   AF-A0A0S8GYZ8-F1
#
_cell.length_a   1.000
_cell.length_b   1.000
_cell.length_c   1.000
_cell.angle_alpha   90.00
_cell.angle_beta   90.00
_cell.angle_gamma   90.00
#
_symmetry.space_group_name_H-M   'P 1'
#
loop_
_entity.id
_entity.type
_entity.pdbx_description
1 polymer ?
#
loop_
_entity_poly.entity_id
_entity_poly.type
_entity_poly.pdbx_seq_one_letter_code
_entity_poly.pdbx_strand_id
1 'polypeptide(L)' 'MAIARERDNKYKIIVKEPIELTFSDDKEKDIIQTTQEYTKVLESVIREYPSQWLWMHDRWKSKPN' A
#
# COMPACT_ATOMS: atom_id res chain seq x y z
N MET A 1 -1.89 3.67 6.98
CA MET A 1 -1.50 3.06 8.28
C MET A 1 -1.22 1.59 8.06
N ALA A 2 -0.20 1.03 8.71
CA ALA A 2 0.11 -0.39 8.72
C ALA A 2 0.53 -0.85 10.12
N ILE A 3 0.51 -2.16 10.37
CA ILE A 3 0.93 -2.75 11.65
C ILE A 3 1.94 -3.85 11.33
N ALA A 4 3.10 -3.83 12.00
CA ALA A 4 4.12 -4.86 11.90
C ALA A 4 4.38 -5.49 13.27
N ARG A 5 4.56 -6.80 13.32
CA ARG A 5 4.99 -7.53 14.51
C ARG A 5 6.48 -7.29 14.74
N GLU A 6 6.83 -7.02 15.99
CA GLU A 6 8.20 -6.88 16.47
C GLU A 6 8.54 -8.08 17.37
N ARG A 7 9.78 -8.10 17.90
CA ARG A 7 10.20 -9.10 18.89
C ARG A 7 9.37 -8.97 20.18
N ASP A 8 9.42 -10.01 21.01
CA ASP A 8 8.81 -10.03 22.34
C ASP A 8 7.29 -9.77 22.35
N ASN A 9 6.58 -10.24 21.32
CA ASN A 9 5.13 -10.07 21.14
C ASN A 9 4.67 -8.60 21.10
N LYS A 10 5.56 -7.68 20.69
CA LYS A 10 5.22 -6.28 20.46
C LYS A 10 4.73 -6.06 19.03
N TYR A 11 4.03 -4.95 18.83
CA TYR A 11 3.57 -4.49 17.53
C TYR A 11 3.94 -3.02 17.33
N LYS A 12 4.39 -2.69 16.13
CA LYS A 12 4.69 -1.32 15.69
C LYS A 12 3.56 -0.84 14.78
N ILE A 13 2.92 0.26 15.16
CA ILE A 13 1.97 0.96 14.30
C ILE A 13 2.75 1.96 13.45
N ILE A 14 2.60 1.88 12.13
CA ILE A 14 3.29 2.71 11.16
C ILE A 14 2.26 3.65 10.54
N VAL A 15 2.36 4.93 10.90
CA VAL A 15 1.58 6.02 10.30
C VAL A 15 2.52 6.77 9.36
N LYS A 16 2.18 6.79 8.08
CA LYS A 16 2.90 7.53 7.04
C LYS A 16 2.23 8.89 6.84
N GLU A 17 2.91 9.76 6.12
CA GLU A 17 2.35 11.05 5.71
C GLU A 17 1.02 10.87 4.96
N PRO A 18 0.10 11.84 5.06
CA PRO A 18 -1.11 11.86 4.26
C PRO A 18 -0.77 11.81 2.77
N ILE A 19 -1.55 11.06 2.00
CA ILE A 19 -1.43 11.06 0.55
C ILE A 19 -2.23 12.25 0.02
N GLU A 20 -1.57 13.11 -0.74
CA GLU A 20 -2.23 14.21 -1.43
C GLU A 20 -3.08 13.70 -2.58
N LEU A 21 -4.35 14.10 -2.58
CA LEU A 21 -5.30 13.73 -3.60
C LEU A 21 -5.36 14.83 -4.66
N THR A 22 -5.18 14.44 -5.91
CA THR A 22 -5.42 15.33 -7.05
C THR A 22 -6.87 15.18 -7.48
N PHE A 23 -7.56 16.31 -7.62
CA PHE A 23 -8.91 16.37 -8.17
C PHE A 23 -8.87 17.28 -9.40
N SER A 24 -9.12 16.70 -10.56
CA SER A 24 -9.16 17.33 -11.86
C SER A 24 -10.49 17.03 -12.56
N ASP A 25 -10.67 17.54 -13.77
CA ASP A 25 -11.85 17.22 -14.60
C ASP A 25 -11.79 15.79 -15.17
N ASP A 26 -10.62 15.14 -15.15
CA ASP A 26 -10.42 13.76 -15.58
C ASP A 26 -10.39 12.81 -14.36
N LYS A 27 -11.58 12.36 -13.98
CA LYS A 27 -11.76 11.44 -12.85
C LYS A 27 -11.03 10.12 -13.01
N GLU A 28 -10.92 9.59 -14.23
CA GLU A 28 -10.29 8.29 -14.45
C GLU A 28 -8.79 8.39 -14.17
N LYS A 29 -8.15 9.45 -14.69
CA LYS A 29 -6.76 9.76 -14.41
C LYS A 29 -6.50 9.96 -12.92
N ASP A 30 -7.37 10.71 -12.24
CA ASP A 30 -7.24 10.96 -10.80
C ASP A 30 -7.31 9.66 -9.98
N ILE A 31 -8.22 8.75 -10.33
CA ILE A 31 -8.35 7.44 -9.68
C ILE A 31 -7.08 6.61 -9.86
N ILE A 32 -6.54 6.55 -11.08
CA ILE A 32 -5.32 5.80 -11.37
C ILE A 32 -4.14 6.37 -10.59
N GLN A 33 -3.93 7.69 -10.67
CA GLN A 33 -2.82 8.37 -10.00
C GLN A 33 -2.90 8.19 -8.48
N THR A 34 -4.08 8.42 -7.90
CA THR A 34 -4.33 8.24 -6.47
C THR A 34 -4.04 6.80 -6.04
N THR A 35 -4.57 5.82 -6.77
CA THR A 35 -4.37 4.40 -6.46
C THR A 35 -2.89 4.01 -6.54
N GLN A 36 -2.15 4.59 -7.48
CA GLN A 36 -0.71 4.38 -7.61
C GLN A 36 0.05 4.91 -6.38
N GLU A 37 -0.29 6.11 -5.86
CA GLU A 37 0.34 6.65 -4.66
C GLU A 37 0.08 5.80 -3.42
N TYR A 38 -1.16 5.33 -3.23
CA TYR A 38 -1.46 4.36 -2.17
C TYR A 38 -0.63 3.08 -2.30
N THR A 39 -0.48 2.58 -3.53
CA THR A 39 0.31 1.37 -3.80
C THR A 39 1.79 1.59 -3.49
N LYS A 40 2.37 2.74 -3.83
CA LYS A 40 3.77 3.09 -3.48
C LYS A 40 3.99 3.09 -1.96
N VAL A 41 3.08 3.71 -1.21
CA VAL A 41 3.17 3.74 0.27
C VAL A 41 3.06 2.32 0.83
N LEU A 42 2.13 1.51 0.34
CA LEU A 42 1.98 0.12 0.73
C LEU A 42 3.25 -0.70 0.45
N GLU A 43 3.80 -0.59 -0.76
CA GLU A 43 5.05 -1.25 -1.15
C GLU A 43 6.22 -0.87 -0.24
N SER A 44 6.31 0.40 0.18
CA SER A 44 7.37 0.85 1.08
C SER A 44 7.36 0.07 2.41
N VAL A 45 6.17 -0.20 2.96
CA VAL A 45 6.02 -0.96 4.21
C VAL A 45 6.28 -2.45 3.97
N ILE A 46 5.80 -3.01 2.86
CA ILE A 46 6.05 -4.41 2.51
C ILE A 46 7.56 -4.66 2.34
N ARG A 47 8.31 -3.73 1.74
CA ARG A 47 9.77 -3.86 1.59
C ARG A 47 10.52 -3.80 2.92
N GLU A 48 9.99 -3.08 3.91
CA GLU A 48 10.53 -3.05 5.29
C GLU A 48 10.20 -4.35 6.06
N TYR A 49 9.02 -4.94 5.83
CA TYR A 49 8.52 -6.14 6.53
C TYR A 49 8.06 -7.26 5.57
N PRO A 50 8.93 -7.77 4.68
CA PRO A 50 8.50 -8.64 3.59
C PRO A 50 7.90 -9.95 4.06
N SER A 51 8.43 -10.56 5.12
CA SER A 51 7.94 -11.84 5.64
C SER A 51 6.55 -11.76 6.30
N GLN A 52 6.07 -10.55 6.60
CA GLN A 52 4.78 -10.33 7.28
C GLN A 52 3.64 -10.00 6.32
N TRP A 53 3.95 -9.82 5.04
CA TRP A 53 2.93 -9.64 4.01
C TRP A 53 2.22 -10.95 3.69
N LEU A 54 0.91 -10.87 3.39
CA LEU A 54 0.07 -12.02 3.05
C LEU A 54 0.32 -12.47 1.60
N TRP A 55 1.51 -13.03 1.31
CA TRP A 55 1.91 -13.45 -0.04
C TRP A 55 1.00 -14.50 -0.69
N MET A 56 0.27 -15.27 0.11
CA MET A 56 -0.70 -16.25 -0.39
C MET A 56 -1.93 -15.60 -1.04
N HIS A 57 -2.15 -14.30 -0.82
CA HIS A 57 -3.22 -13.57 -1.47
C HIS A 57 -2.85 -13.32 -2.93
N ASP A 58 -3.64 -13.87 -3.84
CA ASP A 58 -3.52 -13.61 -5.27
C ASP A 58 -4.01 -12.18 -5.61
N ARG A 59 -3.11 -11.22 -5.39
CA ARG A 59 -3.38 -9.78 -5.57
C ARG A 59 -3.51 -9.38 -7.03
N TRP A 60 -2.84 -10.09 -7.94
CA TRP A 60 -2.71 -9.72 -9.35
C TRP A 60 -3.48 -10.68 -10.26
N LYS A 61 -4.77 -10.87 -9.98
CA LYS A 61 -5.65 -11.76 -10.75
C LYS A 61 -5.94 -11.28 -12.17
N SER A 62 -5.81 -9.97 -12.42
CA SER A 62 -5.97 -9.40 -13.76
C SER A 62 -4.80 -9.83 -14.62
N LYS A 63 -5.08 -10.63 -15.67
CA LYS A 63 -4.10 -10.94 -16.71
C LYS A 63 -3.95 -9.72 -17.62
N PRO A 64 -2.73 -9.38 -18.07
CA PRO A 64 -2.58 -8.46 -19.19
C PRO A 64 -3.24 -9.10 -20.43
N ASN A 65 -4.04 -8.32 -21.16
CA ASN A 65 -4.50 -8.69 -22.50
C ASN A 65 -3.37 -8.51 -23.52
#